data_AF-A0A963HGT6-F1
#
_entry.id   AF-A0A963HGT6-F1
#
_cell.length_a   1.000
_cell.length_b   1.000
_cell.length_c   1.000
_cell.angle_alpha   90.00
_cell.angle_beta   90.00
_cell.angle_gamma   90.00
#
_symmetry.space_group_name_H-M   'P 1'
#
loop_
_entity.id
_entity.type
_entity.pdbx_description
1 polymer ?
#
loop_
_entity_poly.entity_id
_entity_poly.type
_entity_poly.pdbx_seq_one_letter_code
_entity_poly.pdbx_strand_id
1 'polypeptide(L)'
;MTRPDENKDKASFELSDEELKKIVAEADTGGRKPTGLTAQLLLAVALAWSLFQLWIASPLPFSLGVFVFNDTESRAIHLAFAVFLAFAAYPAFKGSPRDHVPVVDWVFAAVGAFCAAYLFIFYRELAQRPGMPTDLDLAAAVAGMLLLLEAARRALGLPMVILAAVFLVYIFFGPYMPEVIAHRGASLAKGMSHMWLTTEGVFGVAVGVSTSFIFLFVLFGALLETAGAGAYFIKSA
;
A
#
# COMPACT_ATOMS: atom_id res chain seq x y z
N MET A 1 22.68 -48.41 36.69
CA MET A 1 21.52 -47.50 36.83
C MET A 1 21.58 -46.47 35.72
N THR A 2 21.21 -46.86 34.51
CA THR A 2 21.19 -45.99 33.32
C THR A 2 19.83 -45.29 33.28
N ARG A 3 19.82 -43.95 33.33
CA ARG A 3 18.60 -43.16 33.16
C ARG A 3 18.05 -43.38 31.75
N PRO A 4 16.75 -43.64 31.58
CA PRO A 4 16.12 -43.72 30.26
C PRO A 4 16.04 -42.33 29.62
N ASP A 5 16.48 -42.26 28.36
CA ASP A 5 16.00 -41.41 27.27
C ASP A 5 14.91 -40.35 27.55
N GLU A 6 15.29 -39.20 28.11
CA GLU A 6 14.59 -37.92 27.90
C GLU A 6 15.04 -37.29 26.57
N ASN A 7 14.65 -37.88 25.43
CA ASN A 7 14.69 -37.15 24.15
C ASN A 7 13.65 -37.66 23.16
N LYS A 8 12.38 -37.57 23.55
CA LYS A 8 11.26 -37.57 22.61
C LYS A 8 10.40 -36.38 22.99
N ASP A 9 9.96 -35.62 22.00
CA ASP A 9 9.09 -34.43 22.10
C ASP A 9 9.78 -33.07 22.17
N LYS A 10 10.89 -32.89 21.45
CA LYS A 10 11.15 -31.62 20.76
C LYS A 10 10.80 -31.78 19.29
N ALA A 11 9.51 -31.79 18.99
CA ALA A 11 9.03 -31.51 17.64
C ALA A 11 9.37 -30.04 17.36
N SER A 12 10.58 -29.78 16.84
CA SER A 12 10.85 -28.54 16.13
C SER A 12 9.88 -28.52 14.95
N PHE A 13 9.00 -27.53 14.93
CA PHE A 13 8.20 -27.21 13.75
C PHE A 13 9.15 -26.57 12.74
N GLU A 14 10.05 -27.37 12.17
CA GLU A 14 10.88 -26.97 11.04
C GLU A 14 9.98 -26.97 9.81
N LEU A 15 9.57 -25.76 9.41
CA LEU A 15 8.88 -25.54 8.15
C LEU A 15 9.77 -26.00 7.00
N SER A 16 9.18 -26.71 6.04
CA SER A 16 9.91 -27.12 4.83
C SER A 16 10.31 -25.89 4.00
N ASP A 17 11.40 -26.01 3.22
CA ASP A 17 11.86 -24.94 2.33
C ASP A 17 10.79 -24.51 1.31
N GLU A 18 9.91 -25.42 0.91
CA GLU A 18 8.78 -25.13 0.03
C GLU A 18 7.71 -24.28 0.72
N GLU A 19 7.40 -24.56 1.98
CA GLU A 19 6.49 -23.76 2.80
C GLU A 19 7.07 -22.37 3.06
N LEU A 20 8.37 -22.28 3.31
CA LEU A 20 9.06 -20.99 3.48
C LEU A 20 8.95 -20.14 2.21
N LYS A 21 9.26 -20.72 1.04
CA LYS A 21 9.14 -20.04 -0.27
C LYS A 21 7.71 -19.61 -0.55
N LYS A 22 6.72 -20.43 -0.20
CA LYS A 22 5.31 -20.09 -0.36
C LYS A 22 4.90 -18.92 0.53
N ILE A 23 5.35 -18.89 1.79
CA ILE A 23 5.06 -17.77 2.71
C ILE A 23 5.67 -16.47 2.17
N VAL A 24 6.91 -16.50 1.70
CA VAL A 24 7.57 -15.34 1.08
C VAL A 24 6.82 -14.87 -0.15
N ALA A 25 6.50 -15.77 -1.08
CA ALA A 25 5.76 -15.42 -2.29
C ALA A 25 4.35 -14.87 -2.01
N GLU A 26 3.65 -15.41 -1.00
CA GLU A 26 2.35 -14.90 -0.57
C GLU A 26 2.48 -13.49 0.06
N ALA A 27 3.56 -13.21 0.78
CA ALA A 27 3.84 -11.90 1.36
C ALA A 27 4.18 -10.85 0.28
N ASP A 28 4.93 -11.23 -0.76
CA ASP A 28 5.37 -10.29 -1.81
C ASP A 28 4.26 -9.99 -2.84
N THR A 29 3.42 -10.99 -3.15
CA THR A 29 2.43 -10.89 -4.25
C THR A 29 0.98 -10.81 -3.79
N GLY A 30 0.73 -10.94 -2.49
CA GLY A 30 -0.59 -10.89 -1.87
C GLY A 30 -1.32 -12.21 -1.73
N GLY A 31 -0.82 -13.29 -2.32
CA GLY A 31 -1.30 -14.65 -2.03
C GLY A 31 -2.63 -15.05 -2.65
N ARG A 32 -3.32 -14.17 -3.40
CA ARG A 32 -4.32 -14.59 -4.38
C ARG A 32 -3.68 -15.10 -5.66
N LYS A 33 -4.29 -16.13 -6.23
CA LYS A 33 -3.91 -16.80 -7.47
C LYS A 33 -5.14 -16.94 -8.38
N PRO A 34 -5.74 -15.82 -8.83
CA PRO A 34 -6.83 -15.89 -9.78
C PRO A 34 -6.34 -16.41 -11.12
N THR A 35 -7.25 -16.95 -11.92
CA THR A 35 -6.96 -17.44 -13.28
C THR A 35 -7.78 -16.70 -14.33
N GLY A 36 -7.46 -16.90 -15.61
CA GLY A 36 -8.21 -16.31 -16.73
C GLY A 36 -8.12 -14.77 -16.78
N LEU A 37 -9.24 -14.13 -17.09
CA LEU A 37 -9.32 -12.67 -17.30
C LEU A 37 -8.90 -11.86 -16.08
N THR A 38 -9.21 -12.33 -14.87
CA THR A 38 -8.82 -11.64 -13.63
C THR A 38 -7.31 -11.62 -13.47
N ALA A 39 -6.62 -12.72 -13.76
CA ALA A 39 -5.16 -12.77 -13.73
C ALA A 39 -4.54 -11.80 -14.74
N GLN A 40 -5.08 -11.75 -15.96
CA GLN A 40 -4.64 -10.83 -17.00
C GLN A 40 -4.86 -9.37 -16.61
N LEU A 41 -5.99 -9.05 -15.96
CA LEU A 41 -6.27 -7.71 -15.45
C LEU A 41 -5.28 -7.30 -14.37
N LEU A 42 -5.03 -8.15 -13.36
CA LEU A 42 -4.06 -7.85 -12.31
C LEU A 42 -2.65 -7.67 -12.87
N LEU A 43 -2.25 -8.53 -13.81
CA LEU A 43 -0.98 -8.39 -14.52
C LEU A 43 -0.91 -7.07 -15.30
N ALA A 44 -1.96 -6.72 -16.04
CA ALA A 44 -2.01 -5.49 -16.81
C ALA A 44 -1.92 -4.25 -15.90
N VAL A 45 -2.59 -4.27 -14.75
CA VAL A 45 -2.52 -3.17 -13.76
C VAL A 45 -1.13 -3.08 -13.13
N ALA A 46 -0.53 -4.20 -12.73
CA ALA A 46 0.83 -4.21 -12.19
C ALA A 46 1.86 -3.72 -13.22
N LEU A 47 1.76 -4.19 -14.47
CA LEU A 47 2.61 -3.73 -15.57
C LEU A 47 2.40 -2.23 -15.86
N ALA A 48 1.15 -1.76 -15.87
CA ALA A 48 0.85 -0.34 -16.04
C ALA A 48 1.47 0.50 -14.92
N TRP A 49 1.41 0.04 -13.67
CA TRP A 49 2.06 0.71 -12.55
C TRP A 49 3.59 0.74 -12.69
N SER A 50 4.20 -0.38 -13.07
CA SER A 50 5.64 -0.45 -13.32
C SER A 50 6.07 0.48 -14.45
N LEU A 51 5.34 0.50 -15.57
CA LEU A 51 5.60 1.39 -16.70
C LEU A 51 5.42 2.86 -16.31
N PHE A 52 4.39 3.18 -15.54
CA PHE A 52 4.18 4.53 -15.00
C PHE A 52 5.37 4.97 -14.14
N GLN A 53 5.84 4.12 -13.23
CA GLN A 53 6.98 4.43 -12.35
C GLN A 53 8.29 4.60 -13.13
N LEU A 54 8.53 3.78 -14.15
CA LEU A 54 9.66 3.96 -15.05
C LEU A 54 9.55 5.24 -15.88
N TRP A 55 8.32 5.58 -16.34
CA TRP A 55 8.07 6.78 -17.11
C TRP A 55 8.42 8.05 -16.33
N ILE A 56 7.88 8.20 -15.13
CA ILE A 56 8.13 9.40 -14.29
C ILE A 56 9.57 9.49 -13.79
N ALA A 57 10.29 8.37 -13.69
CA ALA A 57 11.69 8.33 -13.29
C ALA A 57 12.66 8.63 -14.45
N SER A 58 12.18 8.53 -15.69
CA SER A 58 12.97 8.75 -16.90
C SER A 58 12.97 10.23 -17.33
N PRO A 59 13.92 10.67 -18.17
CA PRO A 59 13.87 12.00 -18.77
C PRO A 59 12.81 12.12 -19.90
N LEU A 60 12.16 11.02 -20.28
CA LEU A 60 11.22 10.96 -21.41
C LEU A 60 10.02 11.91 -21.31
N PRO A 61 9.35 12.07 -20.15
CA PRO A 61 8.22 12.97 -20.03
C PRO A 61 8.60 14.40 -20.45
N PHE A 62 9.78 14.86 -20.04
CA PHE A 62 10.28 16.20 -20.35
C PHE A 62 10.80 16.32 -21.79
N SER A 63 11.48 15.29 -22.32
CA SER A 63 11.98 15.34 -23.70
C SER A 63 10.86 15.27 -24.74
N LEU A 64 9.79 14.54 -24.44
CA LEU A 64 8.65 14.38 -25.34
C LEU A 64 7.52 15.39 -25.07
N GLY A 65 7.54 16.06 -23.91
CA GLY A 65 6.55 17.08 -23.54
C GLY A 65 5.14 16.51 -23.32
N VAL A 66 5.02 15.21 -23.06
CA VAL A 66 3.73 14.51 -22.87
C VAL A 66 3.71 13.84 -21.51
N PHE A 67 2.53 13.81 -20.88
CA PHE A 67 2.33 13.17 -19.57
C PHE A 67 3.40 13.55 -18.53
N VAL A 68 3.66 14.86 -18.42
CA VAL A 68 4.51 15.45 -17.38
C VAL A 68 3.66 15.62 -16.13
N PHE A 69 3.99 14.85 -15.09
CA PHE A 69 3.31 14.90 -13.80
C PHE A 69 4.17 15.60 -12.77
N ASN A 70 3.56 16.39 -11.90
CA ASN A 70 4.25 16.89 -10.72
C ASN A 70 4.30 15.82 -9.61
N ASP A 71 5.02 16.09 -8.53
CA ASP A 71 5.18 15.19 -7.38
C ASP A 71 3.84 14.76 -6.78
N THR A 72 2.91 15.69 -6.60
CA THR A 72 1.61 15.41 -5.95
C THR A 72 0.76 14.49 -6.81
N GLU A 73 0.71 14.78 -8.12
CA GLU A 73 0.02 13.95 -9.11
C GLU A 73 0.63 12.54 -9.17
N SER A 74 1.96 12.45 -9.18
CA SER A 74 2.67 11.17 -9.24
C SER A 74 2.41 10.31 -8.01
N ARG A 75 2.44 10.91 -6.81
CA ARG A 75 2.14 10.22 -5.54
C ARG A 75 0.69 9.74 -5.48
N ALA A 76 -0.25 10.54 -5.99
CA ALA A 76 -1.66 10.18 -6.03
C ALA A 76 -1.92 8.98 -6.95
N ILE A 77 -1.36 9.01 -8.17
CA ILE A 77 -1.47 7.91 -9.12
C ILE A 77 -0.79 6.64 -8.57
N HIS A 78 0.41 6.78 -7.99
CA HIS A 78 1.14 5.68 -7.37
C HIS A 78 0.32 5.00 -6.26
N LEU A 79 -0.25 5.79 -5.34
CA LEU A 79 -1.07 5.24 -4.26
C LEU A 79 -2.36 4.59 -4.78
N ALA A 80 -2.97 5.13 -5.84
CA ALA A 80 -4.17 4.54 -6.44
C ALA A 80 -3.90 3.12 -6.98
N PHE A 81 -2.77 2.90 -7.66
CA PHE A 81 -2.35 1.56 -8.07
C PHE A 81 -2.10 0.64 -6.87
N ALA A 82 -1.38 1.14 -5.85
CA ALA A 82 -1.08 0.36 -4.66
C ALA A 82 -2.34 -0.09 -3.92
N VAL A 83 -3.30 0.83 -3.70
CA VAL A 83 -4.57 0.52 -3.01
C VAL A 83 -5.41 -0.45 -3.82
N PHE A 84 -5.51 -0.25 -5.15
CA PHE A 84 -6.22 -1.18 -6.01
C PHE A 84 -5.68 -2.61 -5.89
N LEU A 85 -4.36 -2.77 -6.03
CA LEU A 85 -3.71 -4.07 -5.95
C LEU A 85 -3.75 -4.65 -4.53
N ALA A 86 -3.70 -3.82 -3.48
CA ALA A 86 -3.86 -4.29 -2.10
C ALA A 86 -5.22 -4.97 -1.91
N PHE A 87 -6.30 -4.38 -2.41
CA PHE A 87 -7.63 -5.00 -2.31
C PHE A 87 -7.80 -6.19 -3.25
N ALA A 88 -7.25 -6.12 -4.46
CA ALA A 88 -7.47 -7.13 -5.49
C ALA A 88 -6.54 -8.36 -5.34
N ALA A 89 -5.29 -8.18 -4.88
CA ALA A 89 -4.31 -9.25 -4.75
C ALA A 89 -4.21 -9.84 -3.33
N TYR A 90 -4.52 -9.07 -2.28
CA TYR A 90 -4.42 -9.55 -0.88
C TYR A 90 -5.79 -9.96 -0.31
N PRO A 91 -5.96 -11.23 0.14
CA PRO A 91 -7.18 -11.69 0.80
C PRO A 91 -7.51 -10.89 2.06
N ALA A 92 -8.80 -10.59 2.27
CA ALA A 92 -9.23 -9.84 3.44
C ALA A 92 -8.90 -10.56 4.77
N PHE A 93 -9.11 -11.87 4.82
CA PHE A 93 -8.86 -12.71 6.00
C PHE A 93 -8.23 -14.04 5.59
N LYS A 94 -7.71 -14.80 6.56
CA LYS A 94 -7.09 -16.12 6.32
C LYS A 94 -8.01 -17.10 5.58
N GLY A 95 -9.32 -17.03 5.81
CA GLY A 95 -10.33 -17.86 5.15
C GLY A 95 -10.97 -17.26 3.89
N SER A 96 -10.51 -16.10 3.43
CA SER A 96 -11.05 -15.49 2.22
C SER A 96 -10.62 -16.27 0.96
N PRO A 97 -11.43 -16.24 -0.12
CA PRO A 97 -11.08 -16.90 -1.38
C PRO A 97 -9.73 -16.45 -1.93
N ARG A 98 -8.95 -17.42 -2.40
CA ARG A 98 -7.62 -17.22 -2.99
C ARG A 98 -7.59 -17.44 -4.50
N ASP A 99 -8.56 -18.17 -5.04
CA ASP A 99 -8.73 -18.54 -6.45
C ASP A 99 -9.46 -17.47 -7.27
N HIS A 100 -10.11 -16.50 -6.62
CA HIS A 100 -10.79 -15.38 -7.28
C HIS A 100 -10.83 -14.14 -6.38
N VAL A 101 -11.19 -13.00 -6.97
CA VAL A 101 -11.40 -11.73 -6.25
C VAL A 101 -12.89 -11.54 -5.97
N PRO A 102 -13.33 -11.50 -4.70
CA PRO A 102 -14.72 -11.26 -4.35
C PRO A 102 -15.23 -9.89 -4.84
N VAL A 103 -16.52 -9.78 -5.15
CA VAL A 103 -17.13 -8.51 -5.63
C VAL A 103 -16.91 -7.35 -4.65
N VAL A 104 -16.98 -7.62 -3.34
CA VAL A 104 -16.73 -6.60 -2.31
C VAL A 104 -15.33 -6.02 -2.42
N ASP A 105 -14.34 -6.86 -2.75
CA ASP A 105 -12.96 -6.40 -2.90
C ASP A 105 -12.75 -5.62 -4.21
N TRP A 106 -13.52 -5.91 -5.26
CA TRP A 106 -13.57 -5.04 -6.44
C TRP A 106 -14.12 -3.66 -6.13
N VAL A 107 -15.19 -3.60 -5.33
CA VAL A 107 -15.77 -2.32 -4.90
C VAL A 107 -14.76 -1.54 -4.04
N PHE A 108 -14.11 -2.19 -3.07
CA PHE A 108 -13.09 -1.53 -2.24
C PHE A 108 -11.86 -1.13 -3.04
N ALA A 109 -11.41 -1.93 -4.00
CA ALA A 109 -10.32 -1.59 -4.91
C ALA A 109 -10.67 -0.33 -5.72
N ALA A 110 -11.87 -0.28 -6.33
CA ALA A 110 -12.30 0.85 -7.15
C ALA A 110 -12.50 2.13 -6.33
N VAL A 111 -13.21 2.04 -5.20
CA VAL A 111 -13.48 3.20 -4.33
C VAL A 111 -12.18 3.69 -3.68
N GLY A 112 -11.32 2.78 -3.23
CA GLY A 112 -10.03 3.12 -2.61
C GLY A 112 -9.09 3.78 -3.62
N ALA A 113 -8.97 3.21 -4.83
CA ALA A 113 -8.19 3.82 -5.90
C ALA A 113 -8.74 5.19 -6.31
N PHE A 114 -10.06 5.36 -6.36
CA PHE A 114 -10.70 6.65 -6.60
C PHE A 114 -10.36 7.66 -5.49
N CYS A 115 -10.46 7.29 -4.22
CA CYS A 115 -10.12 8.18 -3.10
C CYS A 115 -8.64 8.58 -3.12
N ALA A 116 -7.75 7.66 -3.49
CA ALA A 116 -6.32 7.94 -3.66
C ALA A 116 -6.04 8.87 -4.86
N ALA A 117 -6.72 8.64 -5.99
CA ALA A 117 -6.63 9.47 -7.18
C ALA A 117 -7.39 10.81 -7.06
N TYR A 118 -8.18 11.02 -6.01
CA TYR A 118 -9.03 12.21 -5.83
C TYR A 118 -8.21 13.50 -5.89
N LEU A 119 -7.03 13.52 -5.25
CA LEU A 119 -6.10 14.66 -5.29
C LEU A 119 -5.64 15.00 -6.71
N PHE A 120 -5.47 13.99 -7.56
CA PHE A 120 -5.09 14.17 -8.96
C PHE A 120 -6.28 14.63 -9.80
N ILE A 121 -7.44 13.96 -9.67
CA ILE A 121 -8.63 14.22 -10.47
C ILE A 121 -9.18 15.64 -10.22
N PHE A 122 -9.22 16.06 -8.95
CA PHE A 122 -9.78 17.35 -8.53
C PHE A 122 -8.71 18.36 -8.10
N TYR A 123 -7.49 18.22 -8.62
CA TYR A 123 -6.34 19.05 -8.24
C TYR A 123 -6.66 20.55 -8.37
N ARG A 124 -7.27 20.95 -9.49
CA ARG A 124 -7.57 22.37 -9.77
C ARG A 124 -8.58 22.92 -8.79
N GLU A 125 -9.66 22.18 -8.53
CA GLU A 125 -10.73 22.58 -7.64
C GLU A 125 -10.20 22.71 -6.20
N LEU A 126 -9.43 21.73 -5.74
CA LEU A 126 -8.84 21.74 -4.41
C LEU A 126 -7.84 22.90 -4.22
N ALA A 127 -7.04 23.20 -5.25
CA ALA A 127 -6.10 24.32 -5.23
C ALA A 127 -6.79 25.69 -5.08
N GLN A 128 -8.07 25.83 -5.47
CA GLN A 128 -8.82 27.08 -5.30
C GLN A 128 -9.48 27.23 -3.92
N ARG A 129 -9.56 26.15 -3.13
CA ARG A 129 -10.22 26.14 -1.81
C ARG A 129 -9.34 25.56 -0.69
N PRO A 130 -8.09 26.04 -0.50
CA PRO A 130 -7.19 25.50 0.51
C PRO A 130 -7.81 25.64 1.91
N GLY A 131 -7.91 24.52 2.63
CA GLY A 131 -8.49 24.49 3.99
C GLY A 131 -10.01 24.64 4.05
N MET A 132 -10.71 24.69 2.91
CA MET A 132 -12.17 24.78 2.81
C MET A 132 -12.72 23.59 2.01
N PRO A 133 -12.65 22.36 2.55
CA PRO A 133 -13.16 21.17 1.88
C PRO A 133 -14.68 21.25 1.69
N THR A 134 -15.16 20.76 0.56
CA THR A 134 -16.58 20.43 0.38
C THR A 134 -16.93 19.12 1.10
N ASP A 135 -18.22 18.81 1.22
CA ASP A 135 -18.67 17.54 1.81
C ASP A 135 -18.15 16.33 1.04
N LEU A 136 -18.02 16.43 -0.29
CA LEU A 136 -17.43 15.37 -1.12
C LEU A 136 -15.93 15.21 -0.88
N ASP A 137 -15.19 16.32 -0.75
CA ASP A 137 -13.76 16.26 -0.44
C ASP A 137 -13.55 15.59 0.93
N LEU A 138 -14.39 15.93 1.92
CA LEU A 138 -14.34 15.35 3.25
C LEU A 138 -14.75 13.87 3.25
N ALA A 139 -15.78 13.50 2.49
CA ALA A 139 -16.19 12.10 2.34
C ALA A 139 -15.10 11.25 1.70
N ALA A 140 -14.46 11.75 0.63
CA ALA A 140 -13.32 11.09 -0.01
C ALA A 140 -12.13 10.95 0.94
N ALA A 141 -11.86 11.97 1.77
CA ALA A 141 -10.79 11.92 2.77
C ALA A 141 -11.03 10.87 3.85
N VAL A 142 -12.25 10.79 4.39
CA VAL A 142 -12.63 9.80 5.40
C VAL A 142 -12.63 8.39 4.81
N ALA A 143 -13.30 8.20 3.67
CA ALA A 143 -13.37 6.90 3.00
C ALA A 143 -11.97 6.41 2.59
N GLY A 144 -11.16 7.31 2.01
CA GLY A 144 -9.79 7.03 1.64
C GLY A 144 -8.93 6.58 2.82
N MET A 145 -8.99 7.29 3.95
CA MET A 145 -8.23 6.92 5.15
C MET A 145 -8.63 5.54 5.67
N LEU A 146 -9.92 5.26 5.77
CA LEU A 146 -10.41 3.96 6.25
C LEU A 146 -10.00 2.81 5.31
N LEU A 147 -10.13 3.02 4.00
CA LEU A 147 -9.72 2.04 3.00
C LEU A 147 -8.21 1.85 2.96
N LEU A 148 -7.42 2.90 3.20
CA LEU A 148 -5.97 2.80 3.29
C LEU A 148 -5.54 1.99 4.52
N LEU A 149 -6.16 2.21 5.68
CA LEU A 149 -5.91 1.40 6.88
C LEU A 149 -6.24 -0.07 6.64
N GLU A 150 -7.35 -0.35 5.95
CA GLU A 150 -7.73 -1.73 5.60
C GLU A 150 -6.78 -2.34 4.56
N ALA A 151 -6.34 -1.58 3.55
CA ALA A 151 -5.32 -2.02 2.60
C ALA A 151 -3.98 -2.32 3.31
N ALA A 152 -3.57 -1.46 4.23
CA ALA A 152 -2.39 -1.67 5.07
C ALA A 152 -2.55 -2.91 5.96
N ARG A 153 -3.74 -3.18 6.51
CA ARG A 153 -4.01 -4.40 7.27
C ARG A 153 -3.77 -5.65 6.44
N ARG A 154 -4.24 -5.65 5.19
CA ARG A 154 -4.15 -6.80 4.28
C ARG A 154 -2.72 -7.05 3.82
N ALA A 155 -1.97 -5.99 3.52
CA ALA A 155 -0.61 -6.09 2.99
C ALA A 155 0.47 -6.22 4.08
N LEU A 156 0.32 -5.51 5.19
CA LEU A 156 1.36 -5.36 6.22
C LEU A 156 0.96 -5.89 7.60
N GLY A 157 -0.32 -6.25 7.78
CA GLY A 157 -0.85 -6.80 9.02
C GLY A 157 -1.36 -5.76 10.02
N LEU A 158 -1.92 -6.28 11.12
CA LEU A 158 -2.54 -5.47 12.19
C LEU A 158 -1.59 -4.49 12.90
N PRO A 159 -0.30 -4.81 13.14
CA PRO A 159 0.58 -3.89 13.85
C PRO A 159 0.66 -2.50 13.22
N MET A 160 0.71 -2.41 11.89
CA MET A 160 0.75 -1.12 11.18
C MET A 160 -0.53 -0.31 11.36
N VAL A 161 -1.69 -0.98 11.34
CA VAL A 161 -2.99 -0.34 11.51
C VAL A 161 -3.19 0.15 12.93
N ILE A 162 -2.79 -0.65 13.94
CA ILE A 162 -2.89 -0.26 15.33
C ILE A 162 -2.06 1.00 15.59
N LEU A 163 -0.83 1.04 15.09
CA LEU A 163 0.04 2.21 15.23
C LEU A 163 -0.60 3.45 14.59
N ALA A 164 -1.08 3.34 13.35
CA ALA A 164 -1.75 4.44 12.66
C ALA A 164 -3.03 4.89 13.38
N ALA A 165 -3.84 3.94 13.87
CA ALA A 165 -5.07 4.23 14.61
C ALA A 165 -4.80 4.96 15.92
N VAL A 166 -3.75 4.60 16.66
CA VAL A 166 -3.34 5.32 17.89
C VAL A 166 -3.04 6.78 17.58
N PHE A 167 -2.26 7.07 16.54
CA PHE A 167 -1.96 8.47 16.16
C PHE A 167 -3.18 9.22 15.62
N LEU A 168 -4.06 8.56 14.86
CA LEU A 168 -5.32 9.16 14.42
C LEU A 168 -6.22 9.50 15.61
N VAL A 169 -6.38 8.59 16.58
CA VAL A 169 -7.13 8.85 17.81
C VAL A 169 -6.51 10.03 18.57
N TYR A 170 -5.18 10.08 18.67
CA TYR A 170 -4.49 11.20 19.31
C TYR A 170 -4.84 12.56 18.65
N ILE A 171 -4.85 12.63 17.31
CA ILE A 171 -5.22 13.85 16.56
C ILE A 171 -6.61 14.39 16.95
N PHE A 172 -7.61 13.51 17.11
CA PHE A 172 -9.00 13.92 17.35
C PHE A 172 -9.34 14.06 18.84
N PHE A 173 -8.76 13.22 19.70
CA PHE A 173 -9.12 13.12 21.11
C PHE A 173 -8.12 13.80 22.06
N GLY A 174 -7.22 14.65 21.53
CA GLY A 174 -6.24 15.43 22.29
C GLY A 174 -6.74 16.06 23.61
N PRO A 175 -7.96 16.64 23.70
CA PRO A 175 -8.45 17.25 24.94
C PRO A 175 -8.72 16.29 26.09
N TYR A 176 -8.88 15.00 25.79
CA TYR A 176 -9.16 13.95 26.78
C TYR A 176 -7.88 13.23 27.26
N MET A 177 -6.71 13.64 26.76
CA MET A 177 -5.43 13.03 27.09
C MET A 177 -4.86 13.57 28.40
N PRO A 178 -3.88 12.89 29.03
CA PRO A 178 -3.17 13.41 30.18
C PRO A 178 -2.52 14.77 29.89
N GLU A 179 -2.47 15.65 30.89
CA GLU A 179 -2.03 17.05 30.74
C GLU A 179 -0.68 17.20 30.01
N VAL A 180 0.24 16.25 30.21
CA VAL A 180 1.59 16.26 29.61
C VAL A 180 1.55 16.19 28.08
N ILE A 181 0.53 15.56 27.50
CA ILE A 181 0.40 15.34 26.04
C ILE A 181 -0.94 15.89 25.49
N ALA A 182 -1.72 16.59 26.30
CA ALA A 182 -3.02 17.11 25.87
C ALA A 182 -2.84 18.26 24.86
N HIS A 183 -3.75 18.31 23.88
CA HIS A 183 -3.84 19.42 22.93
C HIS A 183 -5.31 19.66 22.54
N ARG A 184 -5.57 20.74 21.79
CA ARG A 184 -6.96 21.15 21.45
C ARG A 184 -7.78 20.13 20.65
N GLY A 185 -7.15 19.09 20.10
CA GLY A 185 -7.75 18.20 19.11
C GLY A 185 -8.03 18.90 17.77
N ALA A 186 -8.26 18.11 16.72
CA ALA A 186 -8.73 18.60 15.44
C ALA A 186 -10.23 18.27 15.26
N SER A 187 -10.98 19.15 14.59
CA SER A 187 -12.29 18.76 14.06
C SER A 187 -12.10 17.73 12.94
N LEU A 188 -13.13 16.91 12.68
CA LEU A 188 -13.06 15.91 11.61
C LEU A 188 -12.68 16.53 10.26
N ALA A 189 -13.32 17.65 9.90
CA ALA A 189 -13.01 18.39 8.68
C ALA A 189 -11.54 18.82 8.63
N LYS A 190 -11.03 19.47 9.69
CA LYS A 190 -9.65 19.94 9.71
C LYS A 190 -8.64 18.78 9.68
N GLY A 191 -8.85 17.76 10.52
CA GLY A 191 -7.95 16.63 10.64
C GLY A 191 -7.88 15.80 9.35
N MET A 192 -9.04 15.44 8.78
CA MET A 192 -9.10 14.62 7.58
C MET A 192 -8.64 15.36 6.34
N SER A 193 -8.98 16.64 6.19
CA SER A 193 -8.43 17.43 5.09
C SER A 193 -6.92 17.56 5.17
N HIS A 194 -6.37 17.74 6.37
CA HIS A 194 -4.92 17.78 6.53
C HIS A 194 -4.27 16.42 6.22
N MET A 195 -4.84 15.32 6.71
CA MET A 195 -4.27 13.98 6.54
C MET A 195 -4.40 13.42 5.11
N TRP A 196 -5.44 13.79 4.35
CA TRP A 196 -5.70 13.22 3.04
C TRP A 196 -5.60 14.22 1.88
N LEU A 197 -5.97 15.48 2.07
CA LEU A 197 -6.05 16.47 0.98
C LEU A 197 -4.81 17.38 0.90
N THR A 198 -3.75 17.08 1.64
CA THR A 198 -2.49 17.82 1.60
C THR A 198 -1.30 16.87 1.44
N THR A 199 -0.14 17.45 1.15
CA THR A 199 1.15 16.74 1.05
C THR A 199 1.88 16.61 2.39
N GLU A 200 1.22 16.93 3.51
CA GLU A 200 1.79 16.75 4.86
C GLU A 200 1.28 15.46 5.53
N GLY A 201 0.19 14.87 5.01
CA GLY A 201 -0.36 13.60 5.47
C GLY A 201 0.08 12.41 4.63
N VAL A 202 -0.90 11.59 4.21
CA VAL A 202 -0.69 10.35 3.45
C VAL A 202 0.16 10.56 2.20
N PHE A 203 -0.08 11.63 1.45
CA PHE A 203 0.65 11.96 0.20
C PHE A 203 1.98 12.70 0.44
N GLY A 204 2.46 12.71 1.68
CA GLY A 204 3.71 13.34 2.06
C GLY A 204 4.95 12.50 1.78
N VAL A 205 5.95 12.65 2.65
CA VAL A 205 7.30 12.11 2.44
C VAL A 205 7.29 10.60 2.25
N ALA A 206 6.48 9.85 3.00
CA ALA A 206 6.46 8.39 2.91
C ALA A 206 6.10 7.89 1.49
N VAL A 207 4.98 8.37 0.93
CA VAL A 207 4.59 8.04 -0.45
C VAL A 207 5.54 8.68 -1.46
N GLY A 208 6.08 9.88 -1.17
CA GLY A 208 7.08 10.53 -2.01
C GLY A 208 8.33 9.68 -2.20
N VAL A 209 8.94 9.22 -1.11
CA VAL A 209 10.13 8.35 -1.15
C VAL A 209 9.82 7.03 -1.86
N SER A 210 8.63 6.46 -1.66
CA SER A 210 8.19 5.25 -2.37
C SER A 210 8.10 5.46 -3.87
N THR A 211 7.46 6.56 -4.27
CA THR A 211 7.22 6.92 -5.67
C THR A 211 8.53 7.17 -6.40
N SER A 212 9.48 7.88 -5.78
CA SER A 212 10.75 8.28 -6.40
C SER A 212 11.80 7.17 -6.45
N PHE A 213 11.92 6.34 -5.41
CA PHE A 213 13.09 5.45 -5.28
C PHE A 213 12.73 4.02 -4.88
N ILE A 214 11.96 3.80 -3.81
CA ILE A 214 11.75 2.45 -3.24
C ILE A 214 11.15 1.52 -4.29
N PHE A 215 10.14 2.00 -5.04
CA PHE A 215 9.50 1.18 -6.06
C PHE A 215 10.48 0.69 -7.13
N LEU A 216 11.39 1.56 -7.61
CA LEU A 216 12.36 1.19 -8.64
C LEU A 216 13.37 0.17 -8.13
N PHE A 217 13.82 0.31 -6.87
CA PHE A 217 14.70 -0.68 -6.26
C PHE A 217 14.03 -2.04 -6.13
N VAL A 218 12.76 -2.08 -5.71
CA VAL A 218 11.99 -3.33 -5.64
C VAL A 218 11.74 -3.91 -7.03
N LEU A 219 11.35 -3.08 -8.01
CA LEU A 219 11.10 -3.52 -9.38
C LEU A 219 12.35 -4.13 -10.02
N PHE A 220 13.48 -3.42 -9.97
CA PHE A 220 14.73 -3.92 -10.53
C PHE A 220 15.28 -5.10 -9.73
N GLY A 221 15.11 -5.12 -8.40
CA GLY A 221 15.45 -6.26 -7.57
C GLY A 221 14.70 -7.53 -8.00
N ALA A 222 13.38 -7.45 -8.15
CA ALA A 222 12.54 -8.56 -8.59
C ALA A 222 12.87 -9.03 -10.02
N LEU A 223 13.17 -8.09 -10.92
CA LEU A 223 13.61 -8.41 -12.29
C LEU A 223 14.97 -9.13 -12.30
N LEU A 224 15.93 -8.67 -11.50
CA LEU A 224 17.26 -9.30 -11.40
C LEU A 224 17.20 -10.70 -10.78
N GLU A 225 16.36 -10.89 -9.76
CA GLU A 225 16.10 -12.20 -9.16
C GLU A 225 15.52 -13.16 -10.21
N THR A 226 14.50 -12.72 -10.94
CA THR A 226 13.87 -13.51 -12.00
C THR A 226 14.82 -13.80 -13.18
N ALA A 227 15.72 -12.86 -13.51
CA ALA A 227 16.73 -13.03 -14.55
C ALA A 227 17.87 -13.98 -14.15
N GLY A 228 17.87 -14.53 -12.93
CA GLY A 228 18.85 -15.51 -12.47
C GLY A 228 20.17 -14.90 -11.98
N ALA A 229 20.22 -13.60 -11.70
CA ALA A 229 21.42 -12.93 -11.22
C ALA A 229 21.92 -13.53 -9.89
N GLY A 230 21.01 -13.98 -9.02
CA GLY A 230 21.38 -14.66 -7.77
C GLY A 230 22.17 -15.96 -7.98
N ALA A 231 21.80 -16.77 -8.97
CA ALA A 231 22.53 -17.99 -9.32
C ALA A 231 23.87 -17.68 -10.00
N TYR A 232 23.95 -16.57 -10.74
CA TYR A 232 25.20 -16.13 -11.36
C TYR A 232 26.24 -15.72 -10.29
N PHE A 233 25.86 -14.92 -9.29
CA PHE A 233 26.77 -14.48 -8.22
C PHE A 233 27.30 -15.64 -7.37
N ILE A 234 26.46 -16.63 -7.04
CA ILE A 234 26.86 -17.83 -6.28
C ILE A 234 27.84 -18.70 -7.08
N LYS A 235 27.68 -18.75 -8.41
CA LYS A 235 28.55 -19.55 -9.29
C LYS A 235 29.87 -18.86 -9.64
N SER A 236 29.94 -17.54 -9.50
CA SER A 236 31.12 -16.72 -9.79
C SER A 236 31.97 -16.36 -8.56
N ALA A 237 31.50 -16.66 -7.35
CA ALA A 237 32.25 -16.52 -6.09
C ALA A 237 32.96 -17.83 -5.73
#